data_AF-A0A0N1EJA5-F1
#
_entry.id   AF-A0A0N1EJA5-F1
#
_cell.length_a   1.000
_cell.length_b   1.000
_cell.length_c   1.000
_cell.angle_alpha   90.00
_cell.angle_beta   90.00
_cell.angle_gamma   90.00
#
_symmetry.space_group_name_H-M   'P 1'
#
loop_
_entity.id
_entity.type
_entity.pdbx_description
1 polymer ?
#
loop_
_entity_poly.entity_id
_entity_poly.type
_entity_poly.pdbx_seq_one_letter_code
_entity_poly.pdbx_strand_id
1 'polypeptide(L)'
;MSNKEDKESGILYAVFTTVLLYFLFKITLIYTIVSDRHISCLSSHWDNIEVVITPFSAFLILAILSCIWLFLSCLKYKKKVGKAAYLIFFVAAVFYYFWFKGFYGFWLLIEYEQDKITLSQFFNQTGSDELFKLYEGHHEIQMFCQSYDHNSDKKSDN
;
A
#
# COMPACT_ATOMS: atom_id res chain seq x y z
N MET A 1 29.31 -26.95 -15.83
CA MET A 1 29.19 -26.43 -14.45
C MET A 1 28.38 -25.13 -14.49
N SER A 2 27.06 -25.18 -14.69
CA SER A 2 26.23 -23.95 -14.87
C SER A 2 24.80 -24.06 -14.32
N ASN A 3 24.23 -25.27 -14.19
CA ASN A 3 22.82 -25.44 -13.78
C ASN A 3 22.51 -25.21 -12.28
N LYS A 4 23.51 -25.05 -11.41
CA LYS A 4 23.31 -24.83 -9.96
C LYS A 4 23.26 -23.35 -9.59
N GLU A 5 24.12 -22.52 -10.20
CA GLU A 5 24.22 -21.07 -9.97
C GLU A 5 23.03 -20.31 -10.56
N ASP A 6 22.58 -20.68 -11.78
CA ASP A 6 21.39 -20.08 -12.43
C ASP A 6 20.07 -20.29 -11.64
N LYS A 7 20.06 -21.22 -10.69
CA LYS A 7 18.85 -21.56 -9.92
C LYS A 7 18.83 -20.95 -8.51
N GLU A 8 19.98 -20.61 -7.94
CA GLU A 8 20.06 -19.84 -6.69
C GLU A 8 19.82 -18.35 -6.93
N SER A 9 20.23 -17.85 -8.10
CA SER A 9 19.99 -16.48 -8.52
C SER A 9 18.49 -16.15 -8.61
N GLY A 10 17.64 -17.07 -9.07
CA GLY A 10 16.21 -16.82 -9.29
C GLY A 10 15.41 -16.42 -8.03
N ILE A 11 15.67 -17.05 -6.88
CA ILE A 11 15.00 -16.66 -5.63
C ILE A 11 15.56 -15.36 -5.08
N LEU A 12 16.86 -15.12 -5.24
CA LEU A 12 17.51 -13.88 -4.85
C LEU A 12 16.94 -12.69 -5.64
N TYR A 13 16.77 -12.84 -6.96
CA TYR A 13 16.13 -11.84 -7.81
C TYR A 13 14.67 -11.60 -7.41
N ALA A 14 13.90 -12.65 -7.12
CA ALA A 14 12.52 -12.49 -6.67
C ALA A 14 12.44 -11.71 -5.34
N VAL A 15 13.31 -12.01 -4.38
CA VAL A 15 13.40 -11.29 -3.10
C VAL A 15 13.83 -9.84 -3.33
N PHE A 16 14.90 -9.61 -4.10
CA PHE A 16 15.41 -8.28 -4.38
C PHE A 16 14.36 -7.39 -5.06
N THR A 17 13.70 -7.90 -6.11
CA THR A 17 12.63 -7.17 -6.82
C THR A 17 11.45 -6.87 -5.90
N THR A 18 11.06 -7.81 -5.04
CA THR A 18 9.98 -7.61 -4.06
C THR A 18 10.30 -6.49 -3.09
N VAL A 19 11.52 -6.50 -2.53
CA VAL A 19 11.99 -5.46 -1.61
C VAL A 19 12.08 -4.11 -2.32
N LEU A 20 12.60 -4.07 -3.54
CA LEU A 20 12.67 -2.85 -4.35
C LEU A 20 11.28 -2.26 -4.62
N LEU A 21 10.30 -3.09 -5.00
CA LEU A 21 8.91 -2.65 -5.21
C LEU A 21 8.30 -2.07 -3.93
N TYR A 22 8.55 -2.69 -2.78
CA TYR A 22 8.11 -2.17 -1.48
C TYR A 22 8.74 -0.80 -1.17
N PHE A 23 10.04 -0.64 -1.41
CA PHE A 23 10.73 0.64 -1.22
C PHE A 23 10.20 1.72 -2.17
N LEU A 24 10.00 1.39 -3.44
CA LEU A 24 9.43 2.32 -4.42
C LEU A 24 8.02 2.76 -4.01
N PHE A 25 7.16 1.84 -3.59
CA PHE A 25 5.84 2.17 -3.05
C PHE A 25 5.94 3.17 -1.89
N LYS A 26 6.82 2.91 -0.91
CA LYS A 26 7.03 3.82 0.24
C LYS A 26 7.55 5.19 -0.17
N ILE A 27 8.53 5.24 -1.07
CA ILE A 27 9.12 6.50 -1.54
C ILE A 27 8.05 7.33 -2.26
N THR A 28 7.27 6.72 -3.15
CA THR A 28 6.17 7.41 -3.85
C THR A 28 5.12 7.92 -2.88
N LEU A 29 4.78 7.13 -1.86
CA LEU A 29 3.82 7.53 -0.82
C LEU A 29 4.33 8.73 -0.01
N ILE A 30 5.56 8.68 0.47
CA ILE A 30 6.19 9.79 1.21
C ILE A 30 6.30 11.03 0.32
N TYR A 31 6.71 10.84 -0.94
CA TYR A 31 6.82 11.94 -1.90
C TYR A 31 5.46 12.63 -2.12
N THR A 32 4.38 11.85 -2.27
CA THR A 32 3.04 12.43 -2.42
C THR A 32 2.64 13.25 -1.20
N ILE A 33 2.84 12.70 0.01
CA ILE A 33 2.50 13.37 1.27
C ILE A 33 3.36 14.64 1.50
N VAL A 34 4.64 14.60 1.16
CA VAL A 34 5.57 15.71 1.42
C VAL A 34 5.51 16.79 0.35
N SER A 35 5.28 16.41 -0.91
CA SER A 35 5.20 17.35 -2.03
C SER A 35 3.92 18.19 -1.96
N ASP A 36 2.85 17.65 -1.38
CA ASP A 36 1.54 18.31 -1.31
C ASP A 36 1.26 18.88 0.09
N ARG A 37 2.17 19.75 0.56
CA ARG A 37 2.06 20.43 1.87
C ARG A 37 0.82 21.33 2.01
N HIS A 38 0.00 21.47 0.97
CA HIS A 38 -1.19 22.30 0.97
C HIS A 38 -2.40 21.56 0.36
N ILE A 39 -3.26 21.03 1.25
CA ILE A 39 -4.72 20.88 1.10
C ILE A 39 -5.23 19.68 0.26
N SER A 40 -4.46 19.09 -0.66
CA SER A 40 -4.98 18.06 -1.58
C SER A 40 -5.03 16.63 -0.98
N CYS A 41 -6.21 15.99 -1.04
CA CYS A 41 -6.44 14.62 -0.55
C CYS A 41 -5.48 13.60 -1.19
N LEU A 42 -4.98 12.65 -0.42
CA LEU A 42 -4.18 11.52 -0.92
C LEU A 42 -4.96 10.70 -1.96
N SER A 43 -6.28 10.59 -1.78
CA SER A 43 -7.23 9.99 -2.71
C SER A 43 -7.23 10.70 -4.08
N SER A 44 -7.00 12.02 -4.14
CA SER A 44 -6.95 12.74 -5.42
C SER A 44 -5.77 12.29 -6.30
N HIS A 45 -4.66 11.88 -5.68
CA HIS A 45 -3.45 11.48 -6.40
C HIS A 45 -3.39 9.96 -6.59
N TRP A 46 -3.86 9.19 -5.62
CA TRP A 46 -3.73 7.73 -5.59
C TRP A 46 -4.95 6.97 -6.07
N ASP A 47 -6.12 7.61 -6.15
CA ASP A 47 -7.38 7.03 -6.61
C ASP A 47 -8.15 8.00 -7.53
N ASN A 48 -7.42 8.66 -8.44
CA ASN A 48 -8.04 9.53 -9.43
C ASN A 48 -8.92 8.72 -10.40
N ILE A 49 -10.23 8.95 -10.34
CA ILE A 49 -11.27 8.26 -11.12
C ILE A 49 -11.08 8.47 -12.63
N GLU A 50 -10.36 9.52 -13.04
CA GLU A 50 -10.09 9.81 -14.46
C GLU A 50 -9.06 8.87 -15.09
N VAL A 51 -8.29 8.13 -14.29
CA VAL A 51 -7.23 7.24 -14.78
C VAL A 51 -7.64 5.78 -14.62
N VAL A 52 -7.59 5.01 -15.72
CA VAL A 52 -7.96 3.58 -15.75
C VAL A 52 -7.10 2.74 -14.79
N ILE A 53 -5.84 3.13 -14.57
CA ILE A 53 -4.93 2.48 -13.64
C ILE A 53 -4.42 3.54 -12.67
N THR A 54 -5.02 3.58 -11.48
CA THR A 54 -4.59 4.46 -10.40
C THR A 54 -3.23 4.01 -9.82
N PRO A 55 -2.42 4.92 -9.25
CA PRO A 55 -1.15 4.53 -8.62
C PRO A 55 -1.33 3.44 -7.56
N PHE A 56 -2.42 3.52 -6.76
CA PHE A 56 -2.75 2.48 -5.79
C PHE A 56 -2.95 1.12 -6.45
N SER A 57 -3.79 1.04 -7.49
CA SER A 57 -4.08 -0.22 -8.19
C SER A 57 -2.84 -0.76 -8.91
N ALA A 58 -2.00 0.10 -9.49
CA ALA A 58 -0.73 -0.30 -10.12
C ALA A 58 0.19 -0.99 -9.10
N PHE A 59 0.42 -0.36 -7.95
CA PHE A 59 1.28 -0.93 -6.91
C PHE A 59 0.67 -2.21 -6.29
N LEU A 60 -0.66 -2.27 -6.13
CA LEU A 60 -1.34 -3.45 -5.63
C LEU A 60 -1.19 -4.63 -6.60
N ILE A 61 -1.40 -4.42 -7.90
CA ILE A 61 -1.22 -5.45 -8.93
C ILE A 61 0.22 -5.93 -8.93
N LEU A 62 1.20 -5.02 -8.90
CA LEU A 62 2.62 -5.38 -8.83
C LEU A 62 2.97 -6.17 -7.57
N ALA A 63 2.39 -5.82 -6.42
CA ALA A 63 2.59 -6.55 -5.17
C ALA A 63 2.01 -7.98 -5.25
N ILE A 64 0.83 -8.17 -5.85
CA ILE A 64 0.22 -9.49 -6.07
C ILE A 64 1.08 -10.33 -7.03
N LEU A 65 1.52 -9.76 -8.16
CA LEU A 65 2.37 -10.45 -9.12
C LEU A 65 3.72 -10.84 -8.51
N SER A 66 4.32 -9.95 -7.73
CA SER A 66 5.53 -10.21 -6.94
C SER A 66 5.32 -11.35 -5.95
N CYS A 67 4.20 -11.36 -5.23
CA CYS A 67 3.85 -12.43 -4.29
C CYS A 67 3.75 -13.80 -4.98
N ILE A 68 3.01 -13.87 -6.10
CA ILE A 68 2.87 -15.09 -6.90
C ILE A 68 4.25 -15.57 -7.39
N TRP A 69 5.07 -14.66 -7.91
CA TRP A 69 6.40 -15.00 -8.41
C TRP A 69 7.33 -15.51 -7.30
N LEU A 70 7.35 -14.83 -6.14
CA LEU A 70 8.15 -15.25 -5.00
C LEU A 70 7.69 -16.61 -4.46
N PHE A 71 6.38 -16.85 -4.41
CA PHE A 71 5.80 -18.12 -4.01
C PHE A 71 6.21 -19.26 -4.95
N LEU A 72 6.11 -19.05 -6.26
CA LEU A 72 6.56 -20.01 -7.28
C LEU A 72 8.06 -20.29 -7.17
N SER A 73 8.86 -19.27 -6.88
CA SER A 73 10.30 -19.39 -6.68
C SER A 73 10.62 -20.20 -5.41
N CYS A 74 9.90 -19.95 -4.32
CA CYS A 74 10.01 -20.71 -3.07
C CYS A 74 9.62 -22.18 -3.27
N LEU A 75 8.57 -22.48 -4.04
CA LEU A 75 8.17 -23.86 -4.35
C LEU A 75 9.26 -24.61 -5.14
N LYS A 76 9.87 -23.94 -6.13
CA LYS A 76 11.01 -24.49 -6.87
C LYS A 76 12.22 -24.73 -5.96
N TYR A 77 12.49 -23.80 -5.04
CA TYR A 77 13.58 -23.90 -4.08
C TYR A 77 13.36 -25.02 -3.04
N LYS A 78 12.13 -25.20 -2.54
CA LYS A 78 11.74 -26.27 -1.62
C LYS A 78 12.06 -27.66 -2.16
N LYS A 79 11.80 -27.91 -3.45
CA LYS A 79 12.13 -29.18 -4.11
C LYS A 79 13.64 -29.50 -4.08
N LYS A 80 14.50 -28.49 -3.91
CA LYS A 80 15.97 -28.63 -3.97
C LYS A 80 16.64 -28.66 -2.60
N VAL A 81 16.16 -27.86 -1.63
CA VAL A 81 16.84 -27.63 -0.33
C VAL A 81 16.04 -28.20 0.86
N GLY A 82 14.85 -28.77 0.62
CA GLY A 82 14.08 -29.44 1.65
C GLY A 82 13.58 -28.50 2.74
N LYS A 83 13.79 -28.85 4.02
CA LYS A 83 13.14 -28.18 5.17
C LYS A 83 13.56 -26.71 5.35
N ALA A 84 14.75 -26.30 4.93
CA ALA A 84 15.19 -24.91 5.08
C ALA A 84 14.35 -23.89 4.29
N ALA A 85 13.67 -24.34 3.22
CA ALA A 85 12.78 -23.48 2.44
C ALA A 85 11.53 -23.01 3.22
N TYR A 86 11.13 -23.72 4.28
CA TYR A 86 10.00 -23.31 5.12
C TYR A 86 10.28 -22.02 5.88
N LEU A 87 11.53 -21.77 6.28
CA LEU A 87 11.92 -20.52 6.93
C LEU A 87 11.76 -19.33 5.99
N ILE A 88 12.23 -19.47 4.74
CA ILE A 88 12.08 -18.43 3.71
C ILE A 88 10.60 -18.15 3.43
N PHE A 89 9.81 -19.22 3.33
CA PHE A 89 8.37 -19.10 3.11
C PHE A 89 7.66 -18.40 4.27
N PHE A 90 8.03 -18.71 5.50
CA PHE A 90 7.48 -18.05 6.69
C PHE A 90 7.83 -16.57 6.71
N VAL A 91 9.11 -16.22 6.49
CA VAL A 91 9.54 -14.81 6.45
C VAL A 91 8.83 -14.05 5.33
N ALA A 92 8.71 -14.64 4.14
CA ALA A 92 7.98 -14.04 3.04
C ALA A 92 6.48 -13.85 3.36
N ALA A 93 5.83 -14.84 3.97
CA ALA A 93 4.44 -14.74 4.38
C ALA A 93 4.22 -13.61 5.39
N VAL A 94 5.08 -13.49 6.40
CA VAL A 94 5.04 -12.39 7.37
C VAL A 94 5.24 -11.04 6.68
N PHE A 95 6.22 -10.94 5.77
CA PHE A 95 6.47 -9.72 5.00
C PHE A 95 5.24 -9.29 4.19
N TYR A 96 4.65 -10.19 3.40
CA TYR A 96 3.45 -9.87 2.61
C TYR A 96 2.24 -9.59 3.49
N TYR A 97 2.08 -10.27 4.64
CA TYR A 97 1.03 -9.97 5.59
C TYR A 97 1.09 -8.50 6.02
N PHE A 98 2.25 -8.02 6.47
CA PHE A 98 2.41 -6.63 6.87
C PHE A 98 2.28 -5.66 5.69
N TRP A 99 2.75 -6.05 4.49
CA TRP A 99 2.63 -5.21 3.31
C TRP A 99 1.18 -5.04 2.86
N PHE A 100 0.42 -6.14 2.75
CA PHE A 100 -1.01 -6.09 2.41
C PHE A 100 -1.85 -5.44 3.51
N LYS A 101 -1.49 -5.61 4.80
CA LYS A 101 -2.10 -4.85 5.89
C LYS A 101 -1.88 -3.34 5.72
N GLY A 102 -0.71 -2.94 5.23
CA GLY A 102 -0.42 -1.56 4.84
C GLY A 102 -1.30 -1.07 3.69
N PHE A 103 -1.44 -1.86 2.61
CA PHE A 103 -2.36 -1.54 1.51
C PHE A 103 -3.81 -1.41 1.99
N TYR A 104 -4.26 -2.27 2.89
CA TYR A 104 -5.61 -2.21 3.45
C TYR A 104 -5.83 -0.94 4.28
N GLY A 105 -4.89 -0.58 5.15
CA GLY A 105 -4.97 0.69 5.90
C GLY A 105 -4.96 1.91 4.98
N PHE A 106 -4.17 1.87 3.91
CA PHE A 106 -4.13 2.93 2.90
C PHE A 106 -5.43 3.03 2.09
N TRP A 107 -6.03 1.88 1.75
CA TRP A 107 -7.34 1.82 1.13
C TRP A 107 -8.43 2.45 2.01
N LEU A 108 -8.46 2.09 3.30
CA LEU A 108 -9.39 2.69 4.25
C LEU A 108 -9.16 4.20 4.40
N LEU A 109 -7.91 4.67 4.34
CA LEU A 109 -7.62 6.10 4.37
C LEU A 109 -8.19 6.82 3.14
N ILE A 110 -8.04 6.24 1.95
CA ILE A 110 -8.65 6.76 0.71
C ILE A 110 -10.18 6.76 0.82
N GLU A 111 -10.79 5.69 1.33
CA GLU A 111 -12.24 5.62 1.52
C GLU A 111 -12.75 6.66 2.51
N TYR A 112 -11.99 6.92 3.58
CA TYR A 112 -12.31 7.97 4.54
C TYR A 112 -12.23 9.36 3.90
N GLU A 113 -11.18 9.64 3.13
CA GLU A 113 -11.04 10.93 2.41
C GLU A 113 -12.09 11.14 1.31
N GLN A 114 -12.67 10.06 0.79
CA GLN A 114 -13.78 10.10 -0.18
C GLN A 114 -15.17 10.11 0.49
N ASP A 115 -15.24 10.31 1.80
CA ASP A 115 -16.48 10.29 2.61
C ASP A 115 -17.28 8.98 2.50
N LYS A 116 -16.65 7.87 2.09
CA LYS A 116 -17.31 6.56 1.97
C LYS A 116 -17.46 5.84 3.30
N ILE A 117 -16.57 6.14 4.26
CA ILE A 117 -16.59 5.60 5.61
C ILE A 117 -16.41 6.70 6.65
N THR A 118 -16.93 6.49 7.87
CA THR A 118 -16.73 7.43 8.97
C THR A 118 -15.36 7.24 9.64
N LEU A 119 -14.88 8.26 10.35
CA LEU A 119 -13.64 8.18 11.15
C LEU A 119 -13.71 7.02 12.17
N SER A 120 -14.86 6.81 12.81
CA SER A 120 -15.05 5.70 13.75
C SER A 120 -14.96 4.33 13.08
N GLN A 121 -15.46 4.19 11.84
CA GLN A 121 -15.33 2.96 11.06
C GLN A 121 -13.87 2.72 10.66
N PHE A 122 -13.14 3.77 10.26
CA PHE A 122 -11.72 3.70 9.95
C PHE A 122 -10.90 3.16 11.14
N PHE A 123 -11.07 3.71 12.34
CA PHE A 123 -10.29 3.29 13.51
C PHE A 123 -10.65 1.88 14.02
N ASN A 124 -11.94 1.52 13.99
CA ASN A 124 -12.38 0.18 14.37
C ASN A 124 -11.80 -0.88 13.42
N GLN A 125 -11.83 -0.62 12.10
CA GLN A 125 -11.33 -1.56 11.09
C GLN A 125 -9.80 -1.64 11.03
N THR A 126 -9.09 -0.58 11.41
CA THR A 126 -7.62 -0.59 11.53
C THR A 126 -7.13 -1.14 12.88
N GLY A 127 -8.03 -1.52 13.79
CA GLY A 127 -7.70 -2.07 15.11
C GLY A 127 -7.05 -1.05 16.04
N SER A 128 -7.39 0.24 15.85
CA SER A 128 -6.76 1.39 16.49
C SER A 128 -7.73 2.14 17.42
N ASP A 129 -8.63 1.42 18.11
CA ASP A 129 -9.62 2.01 19.04
C ASP A 129 -8.98 2.83 20.17
N GLU A 130 -7.76 2.48 20.61
CA GLU A 130 -7.01 3.28 21.59
C GLU A 130 -6.47 4.58 21.00
N LEU A 131 -6.11 4.57 19.71
CA LEU A 131 -5.70 5.73 18.93
C LEU A 131 -6.89 6.67 18.66
N PHE A 132 -8.09 6.12 18.46
CA PHE A 132 -9.34 6.87 18.38
C PHE A 132 -9.66 7.60 19.68
N LYS A 133 -9.53 6.93 20.84
CA LYS A 133 -9.73 7.57 22.16
C LYS A 133 -8.76 8.72 22.44
N LEU A 134 -7.53 8.62 21.93
CA LEU A 134 -6.54 9.71 21.97
C LEU A 134 -6.89 10.87 21.02
N TYR A 135 -7.52 10.56 19.88
CA TYR A 135 -7.97 11.54 18.89
C TYR A 135 -9.26 12.28 19.31
N GLU A 136 -10.22 11.58 19.91
CA GLU A 136 -11.51 12.13 20.35
C GLU A 136 -11.36 13.22 21.43
N GLY A 137 -10.27 13.17 22.21
CA GLY A 137 -9.91 14.18 23.22
C GLY A 137 -9.40 15.51 22.66
N HIS A 138 -9.04 15.59 21.38
CA HIS A 138 -8.60 16.83 20.72
C HIS A 138 -9.67 17.27 19.71
N HIS A 139 -10.47 18.28 20.09
CA HIS A 139 -11.63 18.82 19.39
C HIS A 139 -11.38 19.54 18.04
N GLU A 140 -10.26 19.29 17.36
CA GLU A 140 -10.04 19.78 16.01
C GLU A 140 -9.50 18.64 15.16
N ILE A 141 -10.41 17.77 14.70
CA ILE A 141 -10.12 16.89 13.58
C ILE A 141 -10.02 17.81 12.37
N GLN A 142 -8.83 18.33 12.10
CA GLN A 142 -8.49 18.77 10.75
C GLN A 142 -8.73 17.55 9.87
N MET A 143 -9.77 17.60 9.02
CA MET A 143 -9.83 16.73 7.86
C MET A 143 -8.44 16.82 7.21
N PHE A 144 -7.76 15.69 7.07
CA PHE A 144 -6.37 15.68 6.60
C PHE A 144 -6.21 16.44 5.29
N CYS A 145 -7.30 16.58 4.52
CA CYS A 145 -7.40 17.40 3.33
C CYS A 145 -8.80 17.99 3.19
N GLN A 146 -8.92 19.12 2.47
CA GLN A 146 -10.20 19.79 2.22
C GLN A 146 -10.77 19.19 0.92
N SER A 147 -12.01 18.68 0.96
CA SER A 147 -12.71 18.20 -0.24
C SER A 147 -12.67 19.28 -1.33
N TYR A 148 -12.18 18.92 -2.52
CA TYR A 148 -12.10 19.83 -3.65
C TYR A 148 -13.51 20.14 -4.15
N ASP A 149 -14.04 21.31 -3.79
CA ASP A 149 -15.40 21.73 -4.13
C ASP A 149 -15.46 22.13 -5.61
N HIS A 150 -15.86 21.19 -6.47
CA HIS A 150 -15.98 21.35 -7.93
C HIS A 150 -16.97 22.48 -8.34
N ASN A 151 -17.74 23.04 -7.38
CA ASN A 151 -18.67 24.13 -7.61
C ASN A 151 -18.11 25.54 -7.40
N SER A 152 -16.85 25.68 -6.96
CA SER A 152 -16.24 27.01 -6.73
C SER A 152 -15.82 27.76 -8.00
N ASP A 153 -15.81 27.08 -9.17
CA ASP A 153 -15.53 27.69 -10.48
C ASP A 153 -16.76 28.26 -11.22
N LYS A 154 -17.97 28.15 -10.67
CA LYS A 154 -19.11 28.93 -11.15
C LYS A 154 -19.16 30.28 -10.44
N LYS A 155 -18.17 31.12 -10.74
CA LYS A 155 -18.28 32.55 -10.48
C LYS A 155 -19.41 33.08 -11.36
N SER A 156 -20.45 33.59 -10.70
CA SER A 156 -21.59 34.27 -11.30
C SER A 156 -21.07 35.47 -12.11
N ASP A 157 -21.10 35.35 -13.44
CA ASP A 157 -21.06 36.51 -14.32
C ASP A 157 -22.42 37.23 -14.15
N ASN A 158 -22.42 38.24 -13.29
CA ASN A 158 -23.42 39.32 -13.30
C ASN A 158 -23.18 40.23 -14.51
#